data_AF-A0A7S0KY29-F1
#
_entry.id   AF-A0A7S0KY29-F1
#
_cell.length_a   1.000
_cell.length_b   1.000
_cell.length_c   1.000
_cell.angle_alpha   90.00
_cell.angle_beta   90.00
_cell.angle_gamma   90.00
#
_symmetry.space_group_name_H-M   'P 1'
#
loop_
_entity.id
_entity.type
_entity.pdbx_description
1 polymer ?
#
loop_
_entity_poly.entity_id
_entity_poly.type
_entity_poly.pdbx_seq_one_letter_code
_entity_poly.pdbx_strand_id
1 'polypeptide(L)'
;MSPTENISKANEALYPDVAAVPLMVHVVAPATLPAGYTFEAQVNEDPEKTFTVEVPSTGVNEGDSFLAPLPENFDAPRLNAPTGRWKDGLFNFCSLGFCHPHLWCAMCCPQILMAQVMTRMNLNWLGIPGPVTSTKNTFKVVVALVVAYMIYSQALSYASLAYDPEYVPGYIAALRAIGATVFSVWTLYSLCKTRENVRAMYSINEENCVGCEDLCCSFWCSCCTVAQLARHTGDYEMYQGACCTETGLPEGSPHVV
;
A
#
# COMPACT_ATOMS: atom_id res chain seq x y z
N MET A 1 -21.61 -25.26 28.65
CA MET A 1 -20.15 -25.09 28.49
C MET A 1 -19.59 -26.45 28.10
N SER A 2 -19.28 -26.63 26.82
CA SER A 2 -18.95 -27.93 26.21
C SER A 2 -17.48 -28.30 26.45
N PRO A 3 -17.13 -29.54 26.83
CA PRO A 3 -15.74 -29.96 27.07
C PRO A 3 -14.80 -29.86 25.86
N THR A 4 -15.33 -29.70 24.64
CA THR A 4 -14.54 -29.63 23.40
C THR A 4 -13.89 -28.27 23.15
N GLU A 5 -14.38 -27.20 23.75
CA GLU A 5 -13.88 -25.83 23.50
C GLU A 5 -12.57 -25.52 24.27
N ASN A 6 -12.28 -26.30 25.32
CA ASN A 6 -11.06 -26.14 26.12
C ASN A 6 -9.84 -26.86 25.56
N ILE A 7 -10.00 -27.78 24.60
CA ILE A 7 -8.88 -28.51 24.01
C ILE A 7 -8.21 -27.71 22.89
N SER A 8 -8.95 -26.87 22.14
CA SER A 8 -8.35 -26.07 21.06
C SER A 8 -7.42 -24.96 21.61
N LYS A 9 -7.82 -24.30 22.70
CA LYS A 9 -7.01 -23.24 23.33
C LYS A 9 -5.74 -23.76 24.03
N ALA A 10 -5.72 -25.03 24.41
CA ALA A 10 -4.53 -25.64 25.03
C ALA A 10 -3.45 -26.00 23.98
N ASN A 11 -3.85 -26.34 22.75
CA ASN A 11 -2.89 -26.65 21.67
C ASN A 11 -2.24 -25.39 21.08
N GLU A 12 -2.90 -24.24 21.15
CA GLU A 12 -2.39 -22.95 20.65
C GLU A 12 -1.27 -22.37 21.53
N ALA A 13 -1.14 -22.84 22.78
CA ALA A 13 -0.14 -22.36 23.73
C ALA A 13 1.17 -23.18 23.76
N LEU A 14 1.24 -24.33 23.08
CA LEU A 14 2.38 -25.26 23.19
C LEU A 14 3.35 -25.25 21.99
N TYR A 15 3.05 -24.48 20.93
CA TYR A 15 3.90 -24.36 19.75
C TYR A 15 3.96 -22.89 19.29
N PRO A 16 4.77 -22.04 19.92
CA PRO A 16 5.08 -20.75 19.34
C PRO A 16 5.93 -21.02 18.10
N ASP A 17 5.40 -20.68 16.93
CA ASP A 17 6.19 -20.47 15.72
C ASP A 17 6.72 -21.72 15.00
N VAL A 18 5.84 -22.68 14.69
CA VAL A 18 6.09 -23.54 13.51
C VAL A 18 5.70 -22.70 12.29
N ALA A 19 6.68 -21.99 11.72
CA ALA A 19 6.50 -21.28 10.46
C ALA A 19 5.79 -22.21 9.46
N ALA A 20 4.59 -21.83 9.03
CA ALA A 20 3.80 -22.62 8.10
C ALA A 20 4.68 -22.92 6.88
N VAL A 21 4.91 -24.20 6.60
CA VAL A 21 5.71 -24.59 5.45
C VAL A 21 4.98 -24.09 4.20
N PRO A 22 5.58 -23.21 3.38
CA PRO A 22 4.90 -22.64 2.23
C PRO A 22 4.54 -23.76 1.26
N LEU A 23 3.31 -23.71 0.74
CA LEU A 23 2.85 -24.67 -0.26
C LEU A 23 3.75 -24.53 -1.50
N MET A 24 4.42 -25.61 -1.88
CA MET A 24 5.31 -25.60 -3.06
C MET A 24 4.54 -26.09 -4.27
N VAL A 25 4.71 -25.41 -5.40
CA VAL A 25 4.13 -25.82 -6.69
C VAL A 25 5.22 -26.06 -7.72
N HIS A 26 4.99 -27.03 -8.60
CA HIS A 26 5.88 -27.29 -9.74
C HIS A 26 5.59 -26.26 -10.84
N VAL A 27 6.63 -25.51 -11.22
CA VAL A 27 6.59 -24.53 -12.29
C VAL A 27 7.48 -25.02 -13.42
N VAL A 28 6.98 -24.99 -14.65
CA VAL A 28 7.75 -25.32 -15.85
C VAL A 28 8.28 -24.02 -16.47
N ALA A 29 9.58 -23.95 -16.69
CA ALA A 29 10.20 -22.76 -17.26
C ALA A 29 9.82 -22.60 -18.74
N PRO A 30 9.28 -21.44 -19.16
CA PRO A 30 8.85 -21.23 -20.54
C PRO A 30 10.03 -20.99 -21.50
N ALA A 31 11.21 -20.66 -20.97
CA ALA A 31 12.43 -20.40 -21.71
C ALA A 31 13.63 -20.65 -20.79
N THR A 32 14.84 -20.62 -21.35
CA THR A 32 16.07 -20.62 -20.56
C THR A 32 16.24 -19.26 -19.88
N LEU A 33 16.16 -19.22 -18.55
CA LEU A 33 16.15 -17.99 -17.75
C LEU A 33 17.33 -17.96 -16.77
N PRO A 34 17.99 -16.79 -16.61
CA PRO A 34 19.09 -16.65 -15.66
C PRO A 34 18.59 -16.64 -14.21
N ALA A 35 19.49 -16.97 -13.29
CA ALA A 35 19.24 -16.93 -11.86
C ALA A 35 18.70 -15.56 -11.38
N GLY A 36 17.69 -15.57 -10.51
CA GLY A 36 17.07 -14.36 -9.94
C GLY A 36 16.11 -13.63 -10.89
N TYR A 37 15.86 -14.15 -12.09
CA TYR A 37 14.84 -13.61 -12.98
C TYR A 37 13.43 -13.91 -12.43
N THR A 38 12.47 -13.00 -12.61
CA THR A 38 11.08 -13.20 -12.17
C THR A 38 10.12 -13.25 -13.35
N PHE A 39 9.18 -14.19 -13.36
CA PHE A 39 8.14 -14.29 -14.38
C PHE A 39 6.80 -14.72 -13.78
N GLU A 40 5.70 -14.53 -14.52
CA GLU A 40 4.37 -14.96 -14.09
C GLU A 40 4.08 -16.40 -14.53
N ALA A 41 3.71 -17.26 -13.58
CA ALA A 41 3.28 -18.63 -13.82
C ALA A 41 1.77 -18.78 -13.55
N GLN A 42 1.09 -19.60 -14.35
CA GLN A 42 -0.33 -19.95 -14.16
C GLN A 42 -0.44 -21.25 -13.38
N VAL A 43 -1.33 -21.32 -12.38
CA VAL A 43 -1.61 -22.56 -11.66
C VAL A 43 -2.78 -23.28 -12.33
N ASN A 44 -2.59 -24.55 -12.66
CA ASN A 44 -3.60 -25.41 -13.29
C ASN A 44 -4.17 -24.86 -14.61
N GLU A 45 -3.36 -24.12 -15.40
CA GLU A 45 -3.77 -23.52 -16.67
C GLU A 45 -4.96 -22.53 -16.55
N ASP A 46 -5.23 -22.05 -15.34
CA ASP A 46 -6.26 -21.04 -15.09
C ASP A 46 -5.66 -19.64 -15.27
N PRO A 47 -6.11 -18.85 -16.28
CA PRO A 47 -5.57 -17.53 -16.55
C PRO A 47 -5.85 -16.51 -15.42
N GLU A 48 -6.82 -16.76 -14.53
CA GLU A 48 -7.10 -15.89 -13.40
C GLU A 48 -6.18 -16.15 -12.20
N LYS A 49 -5.48 -17.30 -12.19
CA LYS A 49 -4.64 -17.78 -11.09
C LYS A 49 -3.15 -17.73 -11.45
N THR A 50 -2.62 -16.51 -11.55
CA THR A 50 -1.19 -16.25 -11.84
C THR A 50 -0.36 -15.98 -10.59
N PHE A 51 0.94 -16.27 -10.56
CA PHE A 51 1.80 -15.78 -9.48
C PHE A 51 3.21 -15.52 -9.99
N THR A 52 3.90 -14.57 -9.38
CA THR A 52 5.28 -14.25 -9.73
C THR A 52 6.22 -15.27 -9.11
N VAL A 53 7.03 -15.91 -9.95
CA VAL A 53 8.01 -16.92 -9.60
C VAL A 53 9.40 -16.34 -9.80
N GLU A 54 10.28 -16.47 -8.80
CA GLU A 54 11.70 -16.16 -8.92
C GLU A 54 12.49 -17.42 -9.32
N VAL A 55 13.37 -17.28 -10.32
CA VAL A 55 14.21 -18.35 -10.83
C VAL A 55 15.33 -18.65 -9.82
N PRO A 56 15.58 -19.93 -9.48
CA PRO A 56 16.60 -20.32 -8.50
C PRO A 56 18.01 -19.85 -8.90
N SER A 57 18.90 -19.77 -7.90
CA SER A 57 20.28 -19.30 -8.05
C SER A 57 21.12 -20.03 -9.11
N THR A 58 20.69 -21.22 -9.55
CA THR A 58 21.35 -22.02 -10.60
C THR A 58 20.91 -21.64 -12.01
N GLY A 59 19.87 -20.82 -12.18
CA GLY A 59 19.16 -20.66 -13.45
C GLY A 59 18.31 -21.89 -13.78
N VAL A 60 17.55 -21.80 -14.87
CA VAL A 60 16.71 -22.88 -15.41
C VAL A 60 16.76 -22.88 -16.93
N ASN A 61 16.71 -24.05 -17.57
CA ASN A 61 16.56 -24.16 -19.01
C ASN A 61 15.09 -24.24 -19.41
N GLU A 62 14.79 -23.96 -20.67
CA GLU A 62 13.45 -24.13 -21.23
C GLU A 62 12.91 -25.55 -21.02
N GLY A 63 11.71 -25.66 -20.46
CA GLY A 63 11.06 -26.93 -20.14
C GLY A 63 11.47 -27.55 -18.80
N ASP A 64 12.47 -26.99 -18.10
CA ASP A 64 12.84 -27.47 -16.77
C ASP A 64 11.71 -27.22 -15.76
N SER A 65 11.44 -28.20 -14.91
CA SER A 65 10.49 -28.05 -13.80
C SER A 65 11.23 -27.81 -12.49
N PHE A 66 10.79 -26.81 -11.73
CA PHE A 66 11.33 -26.50 -10.41
C PHE A 66 10.23 -26.15 -9.42
N LEU A 67 10.55 -26.23 -8.13
CA LEU A 67 9.61 -25.90 -7.06
C LEU A 67 9.69 -24.41 -6.76
N ALA A 68 8.54 -23.75 -6.82
CA ALA A 68 8.37 -22.37 -6.39
C ALA A 68 7.42 -22.33 -5.18
N PRO A 69 7.72 -21.52 -4.16
CA PRO A 69 6.77 -21.30 -3.08
C PRO A 69 5.56 -20.53 -3.62
N LEU A 70 4.38 -21.07 -3.39
CA LEU A 70 3.13 -20.38 -3.66
C LEU A 70 2.90 -19.33 -2.56
N PRO A 71 2.57 -18.08 -2.90
CA PRO A 71 2.28 -17.07 -1.90
C PRO A 71 1.08 -17.50 -1.03
N GLU A 72 1.15 -17.23 0.27
CA GLU A 72 0.14 -17.66 1.27
C GLU A 72 -1.30 -17.24 0.90
N ASN A 73 -1.45 -16.16 0.14
CA ASN A 73 -2.73 -15.59 -0.28
C ASN A 73 -3.13 -15.96 -1.71
N PHE A 74 -2.58 -17.03 -2.29
CA PHE A 74 -2.85 -17.39 -3.69
C PHE A 74 -4.32 -17.74 -3.96
N ASP A 75 -4.97 -18.47 -3.05
CA ASP A 75 -6.39 -18.82 -3.15
C ASP A 75 -7.31 -17.72 -2.58
N ALA A 76 -6.75 -16.58 -2.15
CA ALA A 76 -7.58 -15.46 -1.70
C ALA A 76 -8.32 -14.83 -2.89
N PRO A 77 -9.59 -14.42 -2.73
CA PRO A 77 -10.40 -13.88 -3.83
C PRO A 77 -9.78 -12.60 -4.39
N ARG A 78 -9.21 -12.60 -5.61
CA ARG A 78 -8.58 -11.38 -6.15
C ARG A 78 -9.54 -10.20 -6.17
N LEU A 79 -8.99 -9.03 -5.84
CA LEU A 79 -9.72 -7.78 -5.98
C LEU A 79 -9.95 -7.49 -7.46
N ASN A 80 -11.21 -7.56 -7.92
CA ASN A 80 -11.58 -7.19 -9.28
C ASN A 80 -11.71 -5.66 -9.41
N ALA A 81 -10.59 -4.96 -9.46
CA ALA A 81 -10.56 -3.54 -9.80
C ALA A 81 -10.80 -3.35 -11.32
N PRO A 82 -11.59 -2.34 -11.74
CA PRO A 82 -11.87 -2.12 -13.15
C PRO A 82 -10.63 -1.63 -13.90
N THR A 83 -10.27 -2.29 -14.99
CA THR A 83 -9.20 -1.84 -15.91
C THR A 83 -9.73 -0.78 -16.87
N GLY A 84 -8.91 0.21 -17.21
CA GLY A 84 -9.19 1.26 -18.18
C GLY A 84 -9.95 2.48 -17.63
N ARG A 85 -10.43 2.42 -16.39
CA ARG A 85 -11.13 3.55 -15.73
C ARG A 85 -11.03 3.48 -14.20
N TRP A 86 -11.18 4.61 -13.55
CA TRP A 86 -11.32 4.66 -12.10
C TRP A 86 -12.62 3.96 -11.63
N LYS A 87 -12.56 3.30 -10.47
CA LYS A 87 -13.74 2.69 -9.82
C LYS A 87 -14.79 3.76 -9.47
N ASP A 88 -14.30 4.89 -8.96
CA ASP A 88 -15.10 6.03 -8.54
C ASP A 88 -14.54 7.32 -9.14
N GLY A 89 -15.38 8.33 -9.32
CA GLY A 89 -14.94 9.68 -9.66
C GLY A 89 -14.15 10.33 -8.50
N LEU A 90 -13.33 11.34 -8.81
CA LEU A 90 -12.46 12.00 -7.84
C LEU A 90 -13.23 12.56 -6.63
N PHE A 91 -14.41 13.14 -6.87
CA PHE A 91 -15.25 13.74 -5.82
C PHE A 91 -16.27 12.76 -5.20
N ASN A 92 -16.25 11.48 -5.59
CA ASN A 92 -17.16 10.46 -5.04
C ASN A 92 -16.61 9.79 -3.77
N PHE A 93 -15.73 10.46 -3.03
CA PHE A 93 -15.06 9.91 -1.84
C PHE A 93 -16.03 9.60 -0.68
N CYS A 94 -17.26 10.13 -0.70
CA CYS A 94 -18.29 9.88 0.31
C CYS A 94 -19.26 8.73 -0.02
N SER A 95 -19.09 7.97 -1.10
CA SER A 95 -20.14 7.01 -1.52
C SER A 95 -20.35 5.83 -0.56
N LEU A 96 -19.37 5.50 0.28
CA LEU A 96 -19.50 4.49 1.35
C LEU A 96 -20.06 5.07 2.66
N GLY A 97 -20.42 6.36 2.66
CA GLY A 97 -20.95 7.08 3.82
C GLY A 97 -19.90 7.89 4.58
N PHE A 98 -20.38 8.92 5.29
CA PHE A 98 -19.55 9.88 6.01
C PHE A 98 -18.80 9.29 7.22
N CYS A 99 -19.33 8.20 7.80
CA CYS A 99 -18.73 7.55 8.97
C CYS A 99 -17.75 6.43 8.61
N HIS A 100 -17.44 6.23 7.32
CA HIS A 100 -16.55 5.15 6.93
C HIS A 100 -15.09 5.45 7.36
N PRO A 101 -14.38 4.49 7.98
CA PRO A 101 -12.99 4.66 8.45
C PRO A 101 -12.04 5.24 7.39
N HIS A 102 -12.08 4.71 6.16
CA HIS A 102 -11.28 5.19 5.03
C HIS A 102 -11.44 6.69 4.76
N LEU A 103 -12.65 7.25 4.90
CA LEU A 103 -12.92 8.66 4.64
C LEU A 103 -12.23 9.54 5.68
N TRP A 104 -12.34 9.15 6.96
CA TRP A 104 -11.65 9.83 8.04
C TRP A 104 -10.13 9.72 7.93
N CYS A 105 -9.61 8.57 7.50
CA CYS A 105 -8.19 8.46 7.16
C CYS A 105 -7.81 9.39 6.01
N ALA A 106 -8.61 9.51 4.95
CA ALA A 106 -8.32 10.41 3.84
C ALA A 106 -8.33 11.89 4.25
N MET A 107 -9.24 12.30 5.13
CA MET A 107 -9.37 13.69 5.57
C MET A 107 -8.36 14.06 6.67
N CYS A 108 -8.15 13.19 7.66
CA CYS A 108 -7.35 13.49 8.84
C CYS A 108 -5.91 12.99 8.74
N CYS A 109 -5.66 11.92 7.98
CA CYS A 109 -4.36 11.26 7.89
C CYS A 109 -4.06 10.77 6.46
N PRO A 110 -4.12 11.64 5.43
CA PRO A 110 -4.00 11.22 4.03
C PRO A 110 -2.70 10.48 3.74
N GLN A 111 -1.61 10.82 4.43
CA GLN A 111 -0.31 10.15 4.29
C GLN A 111 -0.36 8.69 4.76
N ILE A 112 -1.13 8.39 5.80
CA ILE A 112 -1.29 7.02 6.30
C ILE A 112 -2.12 6.20 5.31
N LEU A 113 -3.23 6.75 4.81
CA LEU A 113 -4.02 6.08 3.78
C LEU A 113 -3.22 5.89 2.47
N MET A 114 -2.39 6.87 2.11
CA MET A 114 -1.47 6.77 0.98
C MET A 114 -0.46 5.64 1.21
N ALA A 115 0.10 5.50 2.42
CA ALA A 115 1.00 4.40 2.75
C ALA A 115 0.32 3.03 2.64
N GLN A 116 -0.96 2.93 2.99
CA GLN A 116 -1.77 1.71 2.83
C GLN A 116 -1.98 1.36 1.35
N VAL A 117 -2.21 2.36 0.50
CA VAL A 117 -2.24 2.16 -0.97
C VAL A 117 -0.88 1.71 -1.48
N MET A 118 0.20 2.41 -1.13
CA MET A 118 1.55 2.06 -1.58
C MET A 118 1.94 0.63 -1.19
N THR A 119 1.60 0.21 0.03
CA THR A 119 1.90 -1.14 0.54
C THR A 119 1.14 -2.21 -0.23
N ARG A 120 -0.15 -1.99 -0.55
CA ARG A 120 -0.93 -2.89 -1.41
C ARG A 120 -0.37 -2.97 -2.82
N MET A 121 0.13 -1.87 -3.35
CA MET A 121 0.65 -1.76 -4.72
C MET A 121 2.14 -2.13 -4.85
N ASN A 122 2.77 -2.67 -3.80
CA ASN A 122 4.21 -2.94 -3.77
C ASN A 122 5.08 -1.73 -4.20
N LEU A 123 4.71 -0.53 -3.72
CA LEU A 123 5.46 0.70 -3.93
C LEU A 123 6.29 1.02 -2.68
N ASN A 124 7.46 1.62 -2.88
CA ASN A 124 8.27 2.15 -1.79
C ASN A 124 7.65 3.46 -1.23
N TRP A 125 8.25 4.05 -0.19
CA TRP A 125 7.80 5.29 0.45
C TRP A 125 7.85 6.55 -0.45
N LEU A 126 8.40 6.44 -1.66
CA LEU A 126 8.39 7.47 -2.71
C LEU A 126 7.30 7.23 -3.78
N GLY A 127 6.51 6.16 -3.64
CA GLY A 127 5.51 5.76 -4.63
C GLY A 127 6.13 5.15 -5.89
N ILE A 128 7.33 4.57 -5.81
CA ILE A 128 8.04 3.94 -6.94
C ILE A 128 8.01 2.41 -6.74
N PRO A 129 7.72 1.62 -7.80
CA PRO A 129 7.77 0.17 -7.72
C PRO A 129 9.20 -0.31 -7.43
N GLY A 130 9.34 -1.37 -6.66
CA GLY A 130 10.63 -1.90 -6.29
C GLY A 130 10.57 -3.34 -5.80
N PRO A 131 11.73 -3.97 -5.55
CA PRO A 131 11.77 -5.32 -5.01
C PRO A 131 11.12 -5.36 -3.61
N VAL A 132 10.57 -6.52 -3.24
CA VAL A 132 9.85 -6.75 -1.96
C VAL A 132 10.65 -6.31 -0.74
N THR A 133 11.99 -6.41 -0.80
CA THR A 133 12.89 -5.97 0.27
C THR A 133 12.80 -4.47 0.57
N SER A 134 12.52 -3.66 -0.46
CA SER A 134 12.37 -2.19 -0.37
C SER A 134 10.94 -1.78 0.01
N THR A 135 9.93 -2.57 -0.40
CA THR A 135 8.51 -2.21 -0.29
C THR A 135 7.86 -2.76 0.98
N LYS A 136 8.37 -3.86 1.56
CA LYS A 136 7.81 -4.50 2.76
C LYS A 136 7.71 -3.57 3.98
N ASN A 137 8.55 -2.55 4.04
CA ASN A 137 8.60 -1.60 5.16
C ASN A 137 7.96 -0.26 4.83
N THR A 138 7.33 -0.10 3.66
CA THR A 138 6.79 1.19 3.19
C THR A 138 5.85 1.81 4.22
N PHE A 139 4.86 1.05 4.70
CA PHE A 139 3.93 1.56 5.71
C PHE A 139 4.65 2.08 6.96
N LYS A 140 5.57 1.29 7.52
CA LYS A 140 6.34 1.63 8.73
C LYS A 140 7.20 2.87 8.52
N VAL A 141 7.86 3.00 7.36
CA VAL A 141 8.67 4.16 7.00
C VAL A 141 7.80 5.41 6.90
N VAL A 142 6.65 5.34 6.22
CA VAL A 142 5.75 6.50 6.10
C VAL A 142 5.17 6.90 7.45
N VAL A 143 4.73 5.94 8.28
CA VAL A 143 4.28 6.21 9.65
C VAL A 143 5.38 6.91 10.46
N ALA A 144 6.63 6.41 10.39
CA ALA A 144 7.76 7.03 11.07
C ALA A 144 8.02 8.46 10.59
N LEU A 145 7.93 8.74 9.28
CA LEU A 145 8.06 10.08 8.71
C LEU A 145 6.95 11.03 9.20
N VAL A 146 5.69 10.56 9.22
CA VAL A 146 4.54 11.34 9.70
C VAL A 146 4.69 11.66 11.20
N VAL A 147 5.04 10.66 12.02
CA VAL A 147 5.28 10.84 13.46
C VAL A 147 6.45 11.79 13.73
N ALA A 148 7.56 11.63 13.00
CA ALA A 148 8.72 12.53 13.13
C ALA A 148 8.36 13.98 12.79
N TYR A 149 7.59 14.20 11.72
CA TYR A 149 7.10 15.53 11.35
C TYR A 149 6.14 16.11 12.39
N MET A 150 5.23 15.31 12.95
CA MET A 150 4.34 15.76 14.03
C MET A 150 5.14 16.18 15.27
N ILE A 151 6.12 15.38 15.71
CA ILE A 151 6.99 15.72 16.84
C ILE A 151 7.75 17.02 16.56
N TYR A 152 8.34 17.14 15.37
CA TYR A 152 9.05 18.34 14.92
C TYR A 152 8.15 19.59 14.97
N SER A 153 6.94 19.51 14.41
CA SER A 153 5.97 20.61 14.37
C SER A 153 5.52 21.01 15.79
N GLN A 154 5.21 20.03 16.64
CA GLN A 154 4.80 20.28 18.03
C GLN A 154 5.94 20.87 18.86
N ALA A 155 7.18 20.41 18.68
CA ALA A 155 8.35 20.97 19.37
C ALA A 155 8.54 22.45 19.02
N LEU A 156 8.42 22.84 17.75
CA LEU A 156 8.47 24.24 17.32
C LEU A 156 7.27 25.05 17.83
N SER A 157 6.09 24.44 17.95
CA SER A 157 4.91 25.08 18.56
C SER A 157 5.14 25.38 20.04
N TYR A 158 5.61 24.40 20.82
CA TYR A 158 5.95 24.60 22.22
C TYR A 158 7.10 25.60 22.40
N ALA A 159 8.12 25.57 21.56
CA ALA A 159 9.20 26.55 21.60
C ALA A 159 8.69 27.98 21.38
N SER A 160 7.66 28.18 20.54
CA SER A 160 7.07 29.52 20.35
C SER A 160 6.28 30.03 21.55
N LEU A 161 5.80 29.15 22.46
CA LEU A 161 5.06 29.57 23.66
C LEU A 161 5.96 30.26 24.71
N ALA A 162 7.28 30.11 24.62
CA ALA A 162 8.22 30.76 25.52
C ALA A 162 8.43 32.25 25.21
N TYR A 163 7.87 32.74 24.10
CA TYR A 163 8.02 34.11 23.63
C TYR A 163 6.68 34.84 23.67
N ASP A 164 6.74 36.16 23.84
CA ASP A 164 5.57 37.01 23.61
C ASP A 164 5.09 36.84 22.16
N PRO A 165 3.76 36.73 21.89
CA PRO A 165 3.23 36.63 20.54
C PRO A 165 3.74 37.70 19.57
N GLU A 166 4.06 38.90 20.05
CA GLU A 166 4.62 39.99 19.23
C GLU A 166 6.12 39.82 18.93
N TYR A 167 6.83 38.96 19.65
CA TYR A 167 8.28 38.79 19.60
C TYR A 167 8.72 37.33 19.40
N VAL A 168 8.02 36.56 18.56
CA VAL A 168 8.48 35.22 18.18
C VAL A 168 9.73 35.34 17.29
N PRO A 169 10.87 34.70 17.65
CA PRO A 169 12.08 34.78 16.84
C PRO A 169 11.86 34.26 15.41
N GLY A 170 12.34 35.01 14.42
CA GLY A 170 12.14 34.69 13.00
C GLY A 170 12.66 33.32 12.57
N TYR A 171 13.66 32.75 13.26
CA TYR A 171 14.16 31.41 12.96
C TYR A 171 13.14 30.31 13.29
N ILE A 172 12.26 30.48 14.29
CA ILE A 172 11.22 29.49 14.61
C ILE A 172 10.20 29.45 13.47
N ALA A 173 9.79 30.63 12.99
CA ALA A 173 8.90 30.75 11.84
C ALA A 173 9.53 30.18 10.56
N ALA A 174 10.81 30.48 10.31
CA ALA A 174 11.56 29.97 9.16
C ALA A 174 11.68 28.44 9.20
N LEU A 175 12.05 27.85 10.34
CA LEU A 175 12.12 26.40 10.51
C LEU A 175 10.75 25.76 10.26
N ARG A 176 9.69 26.29 10.87
CA ARG A 176 8.32 25.79 10.65
C ARG A 176 7.93 25.81 9.17
N ALA A 177 8.23 26.92 8.47
CA ALA A 177 7.98 27.04 7.04
C ALA A 177 8.78 26.02 6.22
N ILE A 178 10.09 25.88 6.47
CA ILE A 178 10.96 24.93 5.76
C ILE A 178 10.45 23.50 5.97
N GLY A 179 10.20 23.09 7.22
CA GLY A 179 9.72 21.74 7.52
C GLY A 179 8.37 21.45 6.87
N ALA A 180 7.43 22.40 6.93
CA ALA A 180 6.13 22.28 6.27
C ALA A 180 6.27 22.18 4.74
N THR A 181 7.11 23.01 4.12
CA THR A 181 7.37 22.96 2.68
C THR A 181 7.98 21.63 2.27
N VAL A 182 9.03 21.15 2.95
CA VAL A 182 9.68 19.87 2.61
C VAL A 182 8.71 18.71 2.74
N PHE A 183 7.94 18.65 3.83
CA PHE A 183 6.96 17.59 4.05
C PHE A 183 5.82 17.63 3.03
N SER A 184 5.39 18.84 2.62
CA SER A 184 4.35 19.03 1.60
C SER A 184 4.83 18.61 0.21
N VAL A 185 6.07 18.97 -0.17
CA VAL A 185 6.69 18.56 -1.45
C VAL A 185 6.82 17.04 -1.51
N TRP A 186 7.31 16.42 -0.44
CA TRP A 186 7.39 14.96 -0.35
C TRP A 186 6.02 14.29 -0.44
N THR A 187 5.01 14.80 0.27
CA THR A 187 3.64 14.29 0.23
C THR A 187 3.07 14.36 -1.19
N LEU A 188 3.20 15.53 -1.84
CA LEU A 188 2.68 15.76 -3.18
C LEU A 188 3.37 14.85 -4.21
N TYR A 189 4.70 14.78 -4.16
CA TYR A 189 5.49 13.91 -5.04
C TYR A 189 5.07 12.45 -4.90
N SER A 190 5.02 11.95 -3.66
CA SER A 190 4.74 10.54 -3.40
C SER A 190 3.30 10.16 -3.76
N LEU A 191 2.33 11.06 -3.53
CA LEU A 191 0.94 10.85 -3.94
C LEU A 191 0.79 10.86 -5.47
N CYS A 192 1.45 11.79 -6.15
CA CYS A 192 1.47 11.88 -7.61
C CYS A 192 2.05 10.59 -8.22
N LYS A 193 3.22 10.14 -7.75
CA LYS A 193 3.85 8.90 -8.21
C LYS A 193 3.00 7.67 -7.90
N THR A 194 2.36 7.62 -6.73
CA THR A 194 1.44 6.52 -6.39
C THR A 194 0.27 6.46 -7.36
N ARG A 195 -0.33 7.61 -7.68
CA ARG A 195 -1.45 7.68 -8.62
C ARG A 195 -1.04 7.28 -10.04
N GLU A 196 0.10 7.78 -10.51
CA GLU A 196 0.66 7.44 -11.81
C GLU A 196 0.89 5.93 -11.95
N ASN A 197 1.46 5.28 -10.93
CA ASN A 197 1.68 3.83 -10.93
C ASN A 197 0.38 3.03 -10.90
N VAL A 198 -0.62 3.45 -10.12
CA VAL A 198 -1.95 2.83 -10.14
C VAL A 198 -2.57 2.95 -11.54
N ARG A 199 -2.53 4.13 -12.18
CA ARG A 199 -3.05 4.28 -13.54
C ARG A 199 -2.33 3.42 -14.55
N ALA A 200 -0.99 3.37 -14.49
CA ALA A 200 -0.18 2.55 -15.39
C ALA A 200 -0.56 1.07 -15.24
N MET A 201 -0.68 0.58 -14.01
CA MET A 201 -1.06 -0.80 -13.71
C MET A 201 -2.45 -1.15 -14.25
N TYR A 202 -3.43 -0.26 -14.10
CA TYR A 202 -4.80 -0.49 -14.54
C TYR A 202 -5.12 0.10 -15.92
N SER A 203 -4.11 0.52 -16.69
CA SER A 203 -4.29 1.14 -18.02
C SER A 203 -5.30 2.29 -18.05
N ILE A 204 -5.34 3.11 -16.99
CA ILE A 204 -6.26 4.24 -16.86
C ILE A 204 -5.67 5.45 -17.56
N ASN A 205 -6.37 5.95 -18.58
CA ASN A 205 -5.97 7.15 -19.30
C ASN A 205 -6.28 8.43 -18.49
N GLU A 206 -5.58 9.51 -18.83
CA GLU A 206 -5.89 10.85 -18.30
C GLU A 206 -7.07 11.45 -19.06
N GLU A 207 -7.89 12.22 -18.36
CA GLU A 207 -9.13 12.78 -18.89
C GLU A 207 -9.12 14.31 -18.91
N ASN A 208 -8.63 14.96 -17.85
CA ASN A 208 -8.85 16.39 -17.61
C ASN A 208 -7.61 17.25 -17.85
N CYS A 209 -6.41 16.75 -17.52
CA CYS A 209 -5.16 17.51 -17.61
C CYS A 209 -4.04 16.63 -18.15
N VAL A 210 -4.01 16.43 -19.47
CA VAL A 210 -3.02 15.56 -20.13
C VAL A 210 -1.60 16.04 -19.82
N GLY A 211 -0.76 15.12 -19.34
CA GLY A 211 0.63 15.26 -18.90
C GLY A 211 0.80 15.60 -17.42
N CYS A 212 -0.25 16.11 -16.75
CA CYS A 212 -0.15 16.69 -15.40
C CYS A 212 -1.33 16.32 -14.50
N GLU A 213 -2.23 15.42 -14.90
CA GLU A 213 -3.46 15.12 -14.14
C GLU A 213 -3.14 14.64 -12.73
N ASP A 214 -2.16 13.74 -12.60
CA ASP A 214 -1.81 13.18 -11.31
C ASP A 214 -1.28 14.23 -10.33
N LEU A 215 -0.51 15.21 -10.84
CA LEU A 215 -0.02 16.34 -10.07
C LEU A 215 -1.17 17.28 -9.68
N CYS A 216 -2.05 17.63 -10.63
CA CYS A 216 -3.20 18.49 -10.40
C CYS A 216 -4.17 17.89 -9.37
N CYS A 217 -4.55 16.63 -9.51
CA CYS A 217 -5.43 15.95 -8.55
C CYS A 217 -4.79 15.90 -7.15
N SER A 218 -3.50 15.55 -7.07
CA SER A 218 -2.77 15.46 -5.81
C SER A 218 -2.61 16.82 -5.13
N PHE A 219 -2.46 17.90 -5.90
CA PHE A 219 -2.29 19.27 -5.37
C PHE A 219 -3.62 19.89 -4.94
N TRP A 220 -4.65 19.84 -5.79
CA TRP A 220 -5.92 20.55 -5.56
C TRP A 220 -6.89 19.81 -4.65
N CYS A 221 -6.86 18.47 -4.63
CA CYS A 221 -7.61 17.68 -3.65
C CYS A 221 -6.88 16.38 -3.29
N SER A 222 -5.85 16.50 -2.44
CA SER A 222 -5.07 15.35 -1.96
C SER A 222 -5.92 14.29 -1.26
N CYS A 223 -6.88 14.69 -0.41
CA CYS A 223 -7.78 13.77 0.28
C CYS A 223 -8.73 13.04 -0.68
N CYS A 224 -9.27 13.72 -1.70
CA CYS A 224 -10.07 13.08 -2.75
C CYS A 224 -9.23 12.04 -3.50
N THR A 225 -8.01 12.42 -3.87
CA THR A 225 -7.09 11.58 -4.64
C THR A 225 -6.74 10.32 -3.89
N VAL A 226 -6.35 10.43 -2.61
CA VAL A 226 -6.00 9.27 -1.80
C VAL A 226 -7.20 8.38 -1.49
N ALA A 227 -8.40 8.95 -1.32
CA ALA A 227 -9.64 8.18 -1.16
C ALA A 227 -9.99 7.40 -2.44
N GLN A 228 -9.90 8.04 -3.60
CA GLN A 228 -10.12 7.38 -4.90
C GLN A 228 -9.13 6.23 -5.10
N LEU A 229 -7.84 6.45 -4.83
CA LEU A 229 -6.81 5.42 -4.89
C LEU A 229 -7.11 4.27 -3.92
N ALA A 230 -7.50 4.59 -2.68
CA ALA A 230 -7.77 3.60 -1.67
C ALA A 230 -8.91 2.66 -2.07
N ARG A 231 -9.99 3.22 -2.61
CA ARG A 231 -11.18 2.48 -3.04
C ARG A 231 -10.99 1.74 -4.36
N HIS A 232 -10.13 2.25 -5.24
CA HIS A 232 -9.79 1.52 -6.45
C HIS A 232 -8.95 0.28 -6.14
N THR A 233 -8.02 0.40 -5.20
CA THR A 233 -7.11 -0.68 -4.78
C THR A 233 -7.65 -1.54 -3.63
N GLY A 234 -8.90 -1.36 -3.22
CA GLY A 234 -9.51 -2.08 -2.09
C GLY A 234 -11.00 -2.29 -2.25
N ASP A 235 -11.53 -3.38 -1.71
CA ASP A 235 -12.95 -3.74 -1.81
C ASP A 235 -13.59 -3.47 -0.46
N TYR A 236 -13.93 -2.19 -0.26
CA TYR A 236 -14.60 -1.74 0.95
C TYR A 236 -16.10 -2.02 0.93
N GLU A 237 -16.65 -2.49 -0.19
CA GLU A 237 -18.01 -2.96 -0.31
C GLU A 237 -18.16 -4.37 0.29
N MET A 238 -17.12 -5.20 0.16
CA MET A 238 -17.07 -6.55 0.75
C MET A 238 -16.39 -6.58 2.14
N TYR A 239 -15.31 -5.83 2.33
CA TYR A 239 -14.50 -5.87 3.55
C TYR A 239 -14.57 -4.54 4.31
N GLN A 240 -14.78 -4.59 5.63
CA GLN A 240 -14.76 -3.36 6.42
C GLN A 240 -13.35 -2.76 6.46
N GLY A 241 -13.23 -1.47 6.15
CA GLY A 241 -11.95 -0.78 6.24
C GLY A 241 -11.42 -0.72 7.67
N ALA A 242 -10.13 -0.94 7.83
CA ALA A 242 -9.44 -0.86 9.12
C ALA A 242 -8.50 0.36 9.14
N CYS A 243 -8.63 1.20 10.16
CA CYS A 243 -7.64 2.25 10.40
C CYS A 243 -6.35 1.62 10.92
N CYS A 244 -5.21 2.24 10.57
CA CYS A 244 -3.91 1.95 11.18
C CYS A 244 -3.35 0.53 10.93
N THR A 245 -3.92 -0.25 10.00
CA THR A 245 -3.28 -1.48 9.49
C THR A 245 -2.38 -1.15 8.31
N GLU A 246 -1.46 -2.06 7.96
CA GLU A 246 -0.49 -1.83 6.86
C GLU A 246 -1.18 -1.66 5.50
N THR A 247 -2.34 -2.28 5.29
CA THR A 247 -3.07 -2.28 4.01
C THR A 247 -4.41 -1.55 4.04
N GLY A 248 -4.92 -1.17 5.22
CA GLY A 248 -6.25 -0.57 5.39
C GLY A 248 -7.41 -1.56 5.31
N LEU A 249 -7.11 -2.86 5.22
CA LEU A 249 -8.06 -3.97 5.17
C LEU A 249 -7.83 -4.93 6.36
N PRO A 250 -8.81 -5.77 6.73
CA PRO A 250 -8.67 -6.74 7.82
C PRO A 250 -7.71 -7.88 7.43
N GLU A 251 -7.12 -8.55 8.42
CA GLU A 251 -6.27 -9.73 8.18
C GLU A 251 -7.04 -10.81 7.40
N GLY A 252 -6.39 -11.41 6.40
CA GLY A 252 -7.01 -12.38 5.50
C GLY A 252 -7.86 -11.77 4.37
N SER A 253 -7.96 -10.43 4.28
CA SER A 253 -8.52 -9.79 3.08
C SER A 253 -7.62 -10.06 1.87
N PRO A 254 -8.18 -10.24 0.68
CA PRO A 254 -7.38 -10.42 -0.51
C PRO A 254 -6.56 -9.18 -0.82
N HIS A 255 -5.29 -9.40 -1.12
CA HIS A 255 -4.39 -8.35 -1.55
C HIS A 255 -4.52 -8.13 -3.06
N VAL A 256 -4.45 -6.87 -3.46
CA VAL A 256 -4.14 -6.52 -4.83
C VAL A 256 -2.70 -6.93 -5.07
N VAL A 257 -2.47 -7.73 -6.11
CA VAL A 257 -1.11 -8.03 -6.59
C VAL A 257 -0.83 -7.11 -7.76
#